data_AF-A0A9X2EDJ4-F1
#
_entry.id   AF-A0A9X2EDJ4-F1
#
_cell.length_a   1.000
_cell.length_b   1.000
_cell.length_c   1.000
_cell.angle_alpha   90.00
_cell.angle_beta   90.00
_cell.angle_gamma   90.00
#
_symmetry.space_group_name_H-M   'P 1'
#
loop_
_entity.id
_entity.type
_entity.pdbx_description
1 polymer ?
#
loop_
_entity_poly.entity_id
_entity_poly.type
_entity_poly.pdbx_seq_one_letter_code
_entity_poly.pdbx_strand_id
1 'polypeptide(L)'
;MSAVPQNANDVVLQLSRLSRELDERTKDLNEADVAAVNAREAAKLAEAQEFLKAEGSVDARKCKAIVATPELRLAAEVAEAGVRGLQRTIRTLQTRIDVGRTYGATIRSEAALAGSGVHGA
;
A
#
# COMPACT_ATOMS: atom_id res chain seq x y z
N MET A 1 -3.01 17.91 -12.04
CA MET A 1 -3.45 17.04 -13.15
C MET A 1 -2.21 16.45 -13.79
N SER A 2 -2.04 15.12 -13.82
CA SER A 2 -0.90 14.53 -14.52
C SER A 2 -1.17 14.64 -16.02
N ALA A 3 -0.31 15.35 -16.76
CA ALA A 3 -0.41 15.44 -18.21
C ALA A 3 -0.37 14.04 -18.82
N VAL A 4 -1.22 13.79 -19.81
CA VAL A 4 -1.20 12.56 -20.60
C VAL A 4 0.14 12.50 -21.33
N PRO A 5 0.93 11.42 -21.22
CA PRO A 5 2.20 11.33 -21.93
C PRO A 5 1.96 11.44 -23.44
N GLN A 6 2.63 12.37 -24.10
CA GLN A 6 2.39 12.69 -25.52
C GLN A 6 3.40 12.02 -26.44
N ASN A 7 4.52 11.53 -25.89
CA ASN A 7 5.60 10.91 -26.64
C ASN A 7 6.30 9.81 -25.82
N ALA A 8 7.20 9.07 -26.45
CA ALA A 8 7.91 7.95 -25.83
C ALA A 8 8.78 8.38 -24.62
N ASN A 9 9.36 9.57 -24.65
CA ASN A 9 10.17 10.09 -23.54
C ASN A 9 9.29 10.37 -22.31
N ASP A 10 8.11 10.96 -22.50
CA ASP A 10 7.16 11.21 -21.41
C ASP A 10 6.76 9.90 -20.72
N VAL A 11 6.53 8.84 -21.49
CA VAL A 11 6.23 7.50 -20.94
C VAL A 11 7.39 6.98 -20.09
N VAL A 12 8.62 7.10 -20.56
CA VAL A 12 9.82 6.66 -19.82
C VAL A 12 9.98 7.43 -18.51
N LEU A 13 9.80 8.75 -18.55
CA LEU A 13 9.88 9.60 -17.35
C LEU A 13 8.79 9.25 -16.34
N GLN A 14 7.56 9.03 -16.82
CA GLN A 14 6.43 8.64 -15.98
C GLN A 14 6.65 7.26 -15.36
N LEU A 15 7.08 6.26 -16.13
CA LEU A 15 7.38 4.92 -15.63
C LEU A 15 8.50 4.96 -14.58
N SER A 16 9.55 5.73 -14.84
CA SER A 16 10.66 5.91 -13.89
C SER A 16 10.20 6.53 -12.57
N ARG A 17 9.28 7.50 -12.62
CA ARG A 17 8.66 8.08 -11.42
C ARG A 17 7.81 7.05 -10.67
N LEU A 18 6.96 6.30 -11.37
CA LEU A 18 6.09 5.29 -10.77
C LEU A 18 6.88 4.16 -10.12
N SER A 19 8.01 3.75 -10.73
CA SER A 19 8.91 2.75 -10.14
C SER A 19 9.53 3.25 -8.83
N ARG A 20 10.02 4.49 -8.77
CA ARG A 20 10.53 5.06 -7.51
C ARG A 20 9.45 5.15 -6.44
N GLU A 21 8.26 5.60 -6.80
CA GLU A 21 7.12 5.66 -5.88
C GLU A 21 6.74 4.25 -5.38
N LEU A 22 6.78 3.23 -6.24
CA LEU A 22 6.54 1.84 -5.86
C LEU A 22 7.59 1.33 -4.86
N ASP A 23 8.87 1.65 -5.08
CA ASP A 23 9.95 1.27 -4.16
C ASP A 23 9.79 1.93 -2.79
N GLU A 24 9.45 3.22 -2.77
CA GLU A 24 9.13 3.97 -1.54
C GLU A 24 7.96 3.33 -0.79
N ARG A 25 6.83 3.07 -1.47
CA ARG A 25 5.66 2.44 -0.83
C ARG A 25 5.92 1.02 -0.35
N THR A 26 6.81 0.30 -1.01
CA THR A 26 7.21 -1.04 -0.56
C THR A 26 8.03 -0.98 0.73
N LYS A 27 8.90 0.02 0.89
CA LYS A 27 9.62 0.27 2.15
C LYS A 27 8.64 0.66 3.27
N ASP A 28 7.75 1.61 2.98
CA ASP A 28 6.69 2.03 3.92
C ASP A 28 5.85 0.83 4.39
N LEU A 29 5.52 -0.10 3.47
CA LEU A 29 4.74 -1.29 3.80
C LEU A 29 5.48 -2.20 4.80
N ASN A 30 6.78 -2.44 4.58
CA ASN A 30 7.57 -3.28 5.49
C ASN A 30 7.63 -2.69 6.90
N GLU A 31 7.82 -1.37 7.00
CA GLU A 31 7.82 -0.67 8.29
C GLU A 31 6.44 -0.73 8.97
N ALA A 32 5.38 -0.51 8.19
CA ALA A 32 4.00 -0.59 8.68
C ALA A 32 3.61 -2.00 9.14
N ASP A 33 4.08 -3.06 8.46
CA ASP A 33 3.84 -4.45 8.84
C ASP A 33 4.46 -4.76 10.21
N VAL A 34 5.72 -4.36 10.43
CA VAL A 34 6.40 -4.53 11.72
C VAL A 34 5.67 -3.75 12.81
N ALA A 35 5.28 -2.49 12.53
CA ALA A 35 4.54 -1.67 13.48
C ALA A 35 3.18 -2.27 13.84
N ALA A 36 2.43 -2.80 12.86
CA ALA A 36 1.14 -3.43 13.08
C ALA A 36 1.24 -4.70 13.93
N VAL A 37 2.26 -5.54 13.68
CA VAL A 37 2.51 -6.73 14.51
C VAL A 37 2.83 -6.34 15.95
N ASN A 38 3.73 -5.37 16.14
CA ASN A 38 4.09 -4.89 17.47
C ASN A 38 2.90 -4.29 18.22
N ALA A 39 2.09 -3.47 17.56
CA ALA A 39 0.89 -2.87 18.16
C ALA A 39 -0.14 -3.95 18.55
N ARG A 40 -0.33 -4.97 17.70
CA ARG A 40 -1.22 -6.10 18.00
C ARG A 40 -0.76 -6.88 19.22
N GLU A 41 0.52 -7.20 19.32
CA GLU A 41 1.06 -7.93 20.47
C GLU A 41 1.02 -7.08 21.75
N ALA A 42 1.29 -5.77 21.66
CA ALA A 42 1.14 -4.86 22.79
C ALA A 42 -0.31 -4.79 23.30
N ALA A 43 -1.30 -4.70 22.39
CA ALA A 43 -2.71 -4.70 22.76
C ALA A 43 -3.15 -6.01 23.43
N LYS A 44 -2.72 -7.17 22.91
CA LYS A 44 -2.99 -8.48 23.51
C LYS A 44 -2.38 -8.60 24.91
N LEU A 45 -1.12 -8.19 25.06
CA LEU A 45 -0.44 -8.23 26.35
C LEU A 45 -1.14 -7.34 27.37
N ALA A 46 -1.51 -6.12 26.99
CA ALA A 46 -2.22 -5.20 27.87
C ALA A 46 -3.59 -5.76 28.27
N GLU A 47 -4.38 -6.29 27.33
CA GLU A 47 -5.69 -6.88 27.66
C GLU A 47 -5.54 -8.08 28.61
N ALA A 48 -4.54 -8.94 28.37
CA ALA A 48 -4.25 -10.06 29.26
C ALA A 48 -3.83 -9.59 30.67
N GLN A 49 -3.01 -8.54 30.77
CA GLN A 49 -2.62 -7.96 32.05
C GLN A 49 -3.81 -7.39 32.81
N GLU A 50 -4.69 -6.65 32.14
CA GLU A 50 -5.91 -6.11 32.76
C GLU A 50 -6.89 -7.22 33.17
N PHE A 51 -6.99 -8.29 32.38
CA PHE A 51 -7.77 -9.47 32.76
C PHE A 51 -7.23 -10.13 34.04
N LEU A 52 -5.92 -10.26 34.18
CA LEU A 52 -5.29 -10.85 35.36
C LEU A 52 -5.49 -10.00 36.62
N LYS A 53 -5.54 -8.67 36.49
CA LYS A 53 -5.79 -7.74 37.60
C LYS A 53 -7.27 -7.63 37.97
N ALA A 54 -8.17 -7.84 37.02
CA ALA A 54 -9.60 -7.64 37.23
C ALA A 54 -10.19 -8.66 38.21
N GLU A 55 -11.10 -8.19 39.07
CA GLU A 55 -11.86 -9.01 40.01
C GLU A 55 -13.29 -9.30 39.53
N GLY A 56 -13.85 -10.39 40.05
CA GLY A 56 -15.23 -10.83 39.79
C GLY A 56 -15.32 -12.14 39.01
N SER A 57 -16.50 -12.42 38.46
CA SER A 57 -16.70 -13.56 37.56
C SER A 57 -15.80 -13.43 36.33
N VAL A 58 -15.48 -14.57 35.69
CA VAL A 58 -14.62 -14.60 34.49
C VAL A 58 -15.14 -13.65 33.41
N ASP A 59 -16.45 -13.59 33.19
CA ASP A 59 -17.03 -12.71 32.17
C ASP A 59 -16.95 -11.23 32.57
N ALA A 60 -17.15 -10.90 33.85
CA ALA A 60 -16.95 -9.53 34.34
C ALA A 60 -15.49 -9.09 34.16
N ARG A 61 -14.53 -10.00 34.40
CA ARG A 61 -13.09 -9.74 34.22
C ARG A 61 -12.73 -9.49 32.75
N LYS A 62 -13.28 -10.27 31.82
CA LYS A 62 -13.11 -10.05 30.37
C LYS A 62 -13.61 -8.67 29.96
N CYS A 63 -14.83 -8.31 30.34
CA CYS A 63 -15.40 -7.00 30.00
C CYS A 63 -14.56 -5.85 30.57
N LYS A 64 -14.10 -5.96 31.82
CA LYS A 64 -13.22 -4.95 32.43
C LYS A 64 -11.90 -4.79 31.68
N ALA A 65 -11.26 -5.89 31.28
CA ALA A 65 -10.02 -5.86 30.51
C ALA A 65 -10.18 -5.17 29.15
N ILE A 66 -11.27 -5.46 28.46
CA ILE A 66 -11.62 -4.83 27.18
C ILE A 66 -11.83 -3.32 27.35
N VAL A 67 -12.60 -2.93 28.36
CA VAL A 67 -12.89 -1.51 28.65
C VAL A 67 -11.64 -0.75 29.10
N ALA A 68 -10.66 -1.44 29.70
CA ALA A 68 -9.41 -0.84 30.14
C ALA A 68 -8.34 -0.69 29.03
N THR A 69 -8.51 -1.34 27.87
CA THR A 69 -7.50 -1.36 26.79
C THR A 69 -7.97 -0.82 25.41
N PRO A 70 -8.95 0.10 25.31
CA PRO A 70 -9.51 0.50 24.02
C PRO A 70 -8.49 1.19 23.12
N GLU A 71 -7.61 2.02 23.68
CA GLU A 71 -6.64 2.81 22.90
C GLU A 71 -5.60 1.92 22.21
N LEU A 72 -5.04 0.96 22.94
CA LEU A 72 -4.04 0.04 22.38
C LEU A 72 -4.64 -0.87 21.30
N ARG A 73 -5.87 -1.33 21.53
CA ARG A 73 -6.61 -2.13 20.54
C ARG A 73 -6.93 -1.34 19.29
N LEU A 74 -7.42 -0.11 19.45
CA LEU A 74 -7.68 0.78 18.32
C LEU A 74 -6.39 1.10 17.56
N ALA A 75 -5.28 1.37 18.26
CA ALA A 75 -3.99 1.61 17.63
C ALA A 75 -3.52 0.41 16.80
N ALA A 76 -3.70 -0.82 17.30
CA ALA A 76 -3.43 -2.03 16.54
C ALA A 76 -4.30 -2.15 15.28
N GLU A 77 -5.62 -1.91 15.40
CA GLU A 77 -6.55 -1.95 14.26
C GLU A 77 -6.22 -0.90 13.20
N VAL A 78 -5.85 0.31 13.62
CA VAL A 78 -5.43 1.40 12.74
C VAL A 78 -4.12 1.05 12.02
N ALA A 79 -3.15 0.49 12.73
CA ALA A 79 -1.89 0.05 12.12
C ALA A 79 -2.12 -1.02 11.05
N GLU A 80 -2.98 -2.01 11.32
CA GLU A 80 -3.38 -3.00 10.31
C GLU A 80 -4.12 -2.39 9.12
N ALA A 81 -4.98 -1.40 9.37
CA ALA A 81 -5.66 -0.67 8.30
C ALA A 81 -4.66 0.07 7.41
N GLY A 82 -3.59 0.63 8.00
CA GLY A 82 -2.47 1.25 7.30
C GLY A 82 -1.76 0.28 6.35
N VAL A 83 -1.43 -0.92 6.83
CA VAL A 83 -0.87 -2.01 6.01
C VAL A 83 -1.77 -2.30 4.80
N ARG A 84 -3.07 -2.52 5.03
CA ARG A 84 -4.03 -2.78 3.94
C ARG A 84 -4.10 -1.63 2.94
N GLY A 85 -4.00 -0.39 3.41
CA GLY A 85 -3.95 0.81 2.56
C GLY A 85 -2.71 0.85 1.66
N LEU A 86 -1.53 0.57 2.21
CA LEU A 86 -0.27 0.51 1.46
C LEU A 86 -0.28 -0.61 0.43
N GLN A 87 -0.78 -1.80 0.78
CA GLN A 87 -0.94 -2.91 -0.17
C GLN A 87 -1.84 -2.54 -1.35
N ARG A 88 -2.96 -1.84 -1.12
CA ARG A 88 -3.83 -1.36 -2.21
C ARG A 88 -3.10 -0.35 -3.09
N THR A 89 -2.36 0.58 -2.47
CA THR A 89 -1.57 1.60 -3.18
C THR A 89 -0.52 0.97 -4.09
N ILE A 90 0.23 -0.02 -3.58
CA ILE A 90 1.21 -0.80 -4.33
C ILE A 90 0.57 -1.47 -5.55
N ARG A 91 -0.58 -2.15 -5.38
CA ARG A 91 -1.30 -2.77 -6.50
C ARG A 91 -1.71 -1.74 -7.55
N THR A 92 -2.21 -0.59 -7.13
CA THR A 92 -2.55 0.51 -8.04
C THR A 92 -1.33 1.01 -8.81
N LEU A 93 -0.17 1.15 -8.17
CA LEU A 93 1.08 1.56 -8.83
C LEU A 93 1.54 0.52 -9.85
N GLN A 94 1.49 -0.77 -9.51
CA GLN A 94 1.80 -1.87 -10.43
C GLN A 94 0.90 -1.83 -11.67
N THR A 95 -0.42 -1.70 -11.49
CA THR A 95 -1.37 -1.56 -12.61
C THR A 95 -1.04 -0.34 -13.48
N ARG A 96 -0.70 0.81 -12.88
CA ARG A 96 -0.33 2.02 -13.64
C ARG A 96 0.96 1.83 -14.44
N ILE A 97 1.94 1.09 -13.92
CA ILE A 97 3.17 0.73 -14.63
C ILE A 97 2.84 -0.16 -15.83
N ASP A 98 1.99 -1.17 -15.66
CA ASP A 98 1.62 -2.08 -16.74
C ASP A 98 0.82 -1.38 -17.87
N VAL A 99 -0.09 -0.48 -17.49
CA VAL A 99 -0.76 0.41 -18.45
C VAL A 99 0.24 1.30 -19.18
N GLY A 100 1.20 1.89 -18.46
CA GLY A 100 2.26 2.72 -19.07
C GLY A 100 3.16 1.94 -20.05
N ARG A 101 3.49 0.69 -19.73
CA ARG A 101 4.25 -0.21 -20.64
C ARG A 101 3.47 -0.50 -21.91
N THR A 102 2.18 -0.79 -21.78
CA THR A 102 1.28 -1.01 -22.92
C THR A 102 1.20 0.24 -23.81
N TYR A 103 0.97 1.40 -23.20
CA TYR A 103 0.89 2.67 -23.93
C TYR A 103 2.20 3.01 -24.66
N GLY A 104 3.35 2.80 -24.01
CA GLY A 104 4.66 2.97 -24.64
C GLY A 104 4.89 2.02 -25.82
N ALA A 105 4.36 0.79 -25.76
CA ALA A 105 4.42 -0.13 -26.90
C ALA A 105 3.58 0.38 -28.08
N THR A 106 2.38 0.90 -27.82
CA THR A 106 1.52 1.50 -28.86
C THR A 106 2.21 2.67 -29.56
N ILE A 107 2.78 3.62 -28.81
CA ILE A 107 3.49 4.78 -29.39
C ILE A 107 4.64 4.34 -30.31
N ARG A 108 5.42 3.32 -29.89
CA ARG A 108 6.52 2.80 -30.73
C ARG A 108 5.99 2.15 -32.00
N SER A 109 4.90 1.39 -31.91
CA SER A 109 4.26 0.77 -33.08
C SER A 109 3.72 1.82 -34.06
N GLU A 110 3.08 2.87 -33.57
CA GLU A 110 2.59 3.99 -34.39
C GLU A 110 3.74 4.73 -35.07
N ALA A 111 4.83 5.00 -34.34
CA ALA A 111 6.02 5.64 -34.89
C ALA A 111 6.69 4.78 -35.99
N ALA A 112 6.77 3.46 -35.78
CA ALA A 112 7.30 2.53 -36.77
C ALA A 112 6.44 2.47 -38.03
N LEU A 113 5.11 2.44 -37.88
CA LEU A 113 4.18 2.46 -39.00
C LEU A 113 4.31 3.76 -39.82
N ALA A 114 4.33 4.91 -39.15
CA ALA A 114 4.51 6.22 -39.78
C ALA A 114 5.85 6.34 -40.54
N GLY A 115 6.93 5.78 -40.00
CA GLY A 115 8.24 5.73 -40.68
C GLY A 115 8.28 4.76 -41.87
N SER A 116 7.52 3.66 -41.81
CA SER A 116 7.48 2.65 -42.88
C SER A 116 6.74 3.09 -44.14
N GLY A 117 5.78 4.03 -44.04
CA GLY A 117 5.02 4.55 -45.17
C GLY A 117 5.79 5.49 -46.12
N VAL A 118 6.99 5.95 -45.73
CA VAL A 118 7.80 6.90 -46.52
C VAL A 118 8.71 6.20 -47.55
N HIS A 119 8.90 4.88 -47.45
CA HIS A 119 9.79 4.11 -48.35
C HIS A 119 9.04 3.27 -49.40
N GLY A 120 7.74 3.53 -49.62
CA GLY A 120 6.91 2.81 -50.59
C GLY A 120 6.10 3.75 -51.48
N ALA A 121 6.78 4.54 -52.31
CA ALA A 121 6.21 5.27 -53.46
C ALA A 121 7.26 5.42 -54.56
#